data_AF-A0A429RB52-F1
#
_entry.id   AF-A0A429RB52-F1
#
_cell.length_a   1.000
_cell.length_b   1.000
_cell.length_c   1.000
_cell.angle_alpha   90.00
_cell.angle_beta   90.00
_cell.angle_gamma   90.00
#
_symmetry.space_group_name_H-M   'P 1'
#
loop_
_entity.id
_entity.type
_entity.pdbx_description
1 polymer ?
#
loop_
_entity_poly.entity_id
_entity_poly.type
_entity_poly.pdbx_seq_one_letter_code
_entity_poly.pdbx_strand_id
1 'polypeptide(L)'
;MAQDLAGVTERFVRFTSLTDVLTKFATEVTIDDQAVRDVLRGENTLRVVAERARYEATRHRFVGSLLDGTDDSPHQISFHRWPCGPEVALGEVRDIRAHEINGHTWCTATARWLLTSHVRPFDGDKTINCAWETRVMLRPTAPEGGVTITRSQRAVPPTPADVPHLPKIEHSHKELLHASRVEREVAVAFGRAISERFPGLDAAATEEIIRNITNRQRHHGSDLRNERFLLSGGDTDPV
;
A
#
# COMPACT_ATOMS: atom_id res chain seq x y z
N MET A 1 -14.70 4.97 -41.73
CA MET A 1 -15.45 5.37 -40.52
C MET A 1 -16.94 5.07 -40.61
N ALA A 2 -17.75 5.69 -41.48
CA ALA A 2 -19.19 5.39 -41.54
C ALA A 2 -19.48 3.91 -41.90
N GLN A 3 -18.62 3.30 -42.72
CA GLN A 3 -18.74 1.91 -43.14
C GLN A 3 -18.38 0.90 -42.03
N ASP A 4 -17.54 1.30 -41.07
CA ASP A 4 -17.11 0.46 -39.95
C ASP A 4 -18.16 0.37 -38.83
N LEU A 5 -19.14 1.28 -38.84
CA LEU A 5 -20.26 1.32 -37.91
C LEU A 5 -21.53 0.66 -38.48
N ALA A 6 -21.54 0.32 -39.77
CA ALA A 6 -22.67 -0.33 -40.42
C ALA A 6 -22.95 -1.71 -39.80
N GLY A 7 -24.15 -1.90 -39.24
CA GLY A 7 -24.57 -3.16 -38.61
C GLY A 7 -24.31 -3.25 -37.10
N VAL A 8 -23.60 -2.31 -36.50
CA VAL A 8 -23.43 -2.19 -35.03
C VAL A 8 -24.13 -0.98 -34.43
N THR A 9 -24.60 -0.03 -35.26
CA THR A 9 -25.29 1.19 -34.82
C THR A 9 -26.47 0.91 -33.89
N GLU A 10 -27.23 -0.15 -34.13
CA GLU A 10 -28.38 -0.56 -33.31
C GLU A 10 -27.99 -1.17 -31.96
N ARG A 11 -26.72 -1.55 -31.78
CA ARG A 11 -26.19 -2.11 -30.52
C ARG A 11 -25.58 -1.05 -29.61
N PHE A 12 -25.38 0.17 -30.10
CA PHE A 12 -24.84 1.27 -29.30
C PHE A 12 -25.94 1.88 -28.43
N VAL A 13 -25.92 1.54 -27.16
CA VAL A 13 -26.69 2.26 -26.15
C VAL A 13 -25.90 3.49 -25.73
N ARG A 14 -26.42 4.67 -26.06
CA ARG A 14 -25.86 5.94 -25.57
C ARG A 14 -26.34 6.17 -24.14
N PHE A 15 -25.44 6.04 -23.18
CA PHE A 15 -25.67 6.49 -21.82
C PHE A 15 -25.36 7.99 -21.73
N THR A 16 -26.27 8.76 -21.12
CA THR A 16 -26.10 10.20 -20.96
C THR A 16 -25.41 10.58 -19.65
N SER A 17 -25.27 9.63 -18.72
CA SER A 17 -24.54 9.80 -17.48
C SER A 17 -23.72 8.56 -17.13
N LEU A 18 -22.66 8.74 -16.33
CA LEU A 18 -21.90 7.63 -15.75
C LEU A 18 -22.78 6.79 -14.82
N THR A 19 -23.75 7.41 -14.14
CA THR A 19 -24.71 6.71 -13.28
C THR A 19 -25.51 5.69 -14.08
N ASP A 20 -25.97 6.03 -15.29
CA ASP A 20 -26.74 5.11 -16.14
C ASP A 20 -25.89 3.92 -16.61
N VAL A 21 -24.59 4.15 -16.84
CA VAL A 21 -23.64 3.07 -17.13
C VAL A 21 -23.52 2.16 -15.91
N LEU A 22 -23.32 2.74 -14.72
CA LEU A 22 -23.14 1.98 -13.49
C LEU A 22 -24.39 1.16 -13.16
N THR A 23 -25.60 1.72 -13.24
CA THR A 23 -26.85 0.99 -12.98
C THR A 23 -27.10 -0.14 -13.99
N LYS A 24 -26.54 -0.05 -15.20
CA LYS A 24 -26.61 -1.13 -16.18
C LYS A 24 -25.75 -2.34 -15.82
N PHE A 25 -24.59 -2.10 -15.21
CA PHE A 25 -23.58 -3.13 -14.95
C PHE A 25 -23.47 -3.53 -13.47
N ALA A 26 -24.06 -2.75 -12.57
CA ALA A 26 -23.90 -2.89 -11.15
C ALA A 26 -25.27 -2.77 -10.45
N THR A 27 -25.58 -3.75 -9.60
CA THR A 27 -26.76 -3.70 -8.73
C THR A 27 -26.31 -3.30 -7.34
N GLU A 28 -26.86 -2.24 -6.77
CA GLU A 28 -26.56 -1.88 -5.38
C GLU A 28 -27.09 -2.98 -4.45
N VAL A 29 -26.24 -3.44 -3.53
CA VAL A 29 -26.57 -4.50 -2.58
C VAL A 29 -26.27 -4.04 -1.16
N THR A 30 -27.07 -4.49 -0.20
CA THR A 30 -26.79 -4.27 1.22
C THR A 30 -25.78 -5.31 1.68
N ILE A 31 -24.78 -4.87 2.43
CA ILE A 31 -23.79 -5.74 3.06
C ILE A 31 -23.69 -5.43 4.54
N ASP A 32 -23.30 -6.43 5.33
CA ASP A 32 -22.89 -6.21 6.71
C ASP A 32 -21.61 -5.35 6.78
N ASP A 33 -21.73 -4.17 7.37
CA ASP A 33 -20.62 -3.26 7.60
C ASP A 33 -19.50 -3.91 8.45
N GLN A 34 -19.85 -4.83 9.36
CA GLN A 34 -18.85 -5.49 10.19
C GLN A 34 -17.96 -6.41 9.35
N ALA A 35 -18.53 -7.18 8.41
CA ALA A 35 -17.76 -7.98 7.47
C ALA A 35 -16.75 -7.13 6.68
N VAL A 36 -17.12 -5.91 6.26
CA VAL A 36 -16.19 -4.99 5.59
C VAL A 36 -15.07 -4.55 6.52
N ARG A 37 -15.39 -4.21 7.78
CA ARG A 37 -14.38 -3.83 8.79
C ARG A 37 -13.41 -4.97 9.09
N ASP A 38 -13.89 -6.21 9.14
CA ASP A 38 -13.04 -7.37 9.43
C ASP A 38 -12.03 -7.62 8.31
N VAL A 39 -12.44 -7.49 7.04
CA VAL A 39 -11.49 -7.54 5.91
C VAL A 39 -10.46 -6.41 5.97
N LEU A 40 -10.89 -5.20 6.35
CA LEU A 40 -9.99 -4.05 6.48
C LEU A 40 -9.03 -4.16 7.68
N ARG A 41 -9.37 -4.94 8.71
CA ARG A 41 -8.47 -5.27 9.84
C ARG A 41 -7.54 -6.44 9.54
N GLY A 42 -7.79 -7.19 8.47
CA GLY A 42 -6.96 -8.33 8.10
C GLY A 42 -5.50 -7.93 7.87
N GLU A 43 -4.57 -8.78 8.32
CA GLU A 43 -3.12 -8.55 8.26
C GLU A 43 -2.65 -8.18 6.84
N ASN A 44 -3.17 -8.86 5.82
CA ASN A 44 -2.82 -8.57 4.43
C ASN A 44 -3.22 -7.14 4.02
N THR A 45 -4.39 -6.67 4.47
CA THR A 45 -4.86 -5.31 4.22
C THR A 45 -3.96 -4.29 4.92
N LEU A 46 -3.65 -4.50 6.20
CA LEU A 46 -2.78 -3.61 6.97
C LEU A 46 -1.38 -3.50 6.33
N ARG A 47 -0.83 -4.62 5.83
CA ARG A 47 0.43 -4.64 5.09
C ARG A 47 0.36 -3.82 3.80
N VAL A 48 -0.69 -3.97 3.00
CA VAL A 48 -0.90 -3.19 1.76
C VAL A 48 -1.00 -1.69 2.09
N VAL A 49 -1.68 -1.33 3.17
CA VAL A 49 -1.80 0.07 3.63
C VAL A 49 -0.44 0.60 4.07
N ALA A 50 0.35 -0.17 4.83
CA ALA A 50 1.69 0.20 5.27
C ALA A 50 2.62 0.49 4.09
N GLU A 51 2.63 -0.41 3.09
CA GLU A 51 3.42 -0.25 1.87
C GLU A 51 2.98 0.97 1.06
N ARG A 52 1.66 1.16 0.93
CA ARG A 52 1.13 2.33 0.22
C ARG A 52 1.46 3.62 0.95
N ALA A 53 1.36 3.67 2.27
CA ALA A 53 1.75 4.83 3.06
C ALA A 53 3.26 5.14 2.91
N ARG A 54 4.12 4.10 2.90
CA ARG A 54 5.57 4.23 2.60
C ARG A 54 5.78 4.91 1.25
N TYR A 55 5.08 4.44 0.22
CA TYR A 55 5.16 5.00 -1.12
C TYR A 55 4.64 6.44 -1.21
N GLU A 56 3.47 6.71 -0.65
CA GLU A 56 2.82 8.03 -0.71
C GLU A 56 3.64 9.10 0.00
N ALA A 57 4.31 8.76 1.11
CA ALA A 57 5.21 9.68 1.80
C ALA A 57 6.36 10.18 0.91
N THR A 58 6.82 9.37 -0.05
CA THR A 58 7.87 9.81 -1.01
C THR A 58 7.39 10.84 -2.02
N ARG A 59 6.08 10.88 -2.29
CA ARG A 59 5.46 11.77 -3.27
C ARG A 59 4.85 13.01 -2.64
N HIS A 60 4.39 12.87 -1.41
CA HIS A 60 3.63 13.88 -0.70
C HIS A 60 4.17 14.05 0.72
N ARG A 61 4.20 15.30 1.19
CA ARG A 61 4.58 15.61 2.58
C ARG A 61 3.52 15.04 3.51
N PHE A 62 3.93 14.16 4.42
CA PHE A 62 3.09 13.71 5.52
C PHE A 62 3.26 14.68 6.69
N VAL A 63 2.17 14.90 7.43
CA VAL A 63 2.16 15.66 8.68
C VAL A 63 1.68 14.72 9.78
N GLY A 64 2.44 14.62 10.86
CA GLY A 64 2.12 13.82 12.03
C GLY A 64 2.42 14.58 13.31
N SER A 65 2.20 13.92 14.45
CA SER A 65 2.58 14.43 15.77
C SER A 65 3.63 13.54 16.42
N LEU A 66 4.50 14.19 17.19
CA LEU A 66 5.31 13.56 18.21
C LEU A 66 4.46 13.44 19.47
N LEU A 67 4.33 12.22 19.98
CA LEU A 67 3.76 11.97 21.31
C LEU A 67 4.93 11.70 22.24
N ASP A 68 5.65 12.75 22.60
CA ASP A 68 6.70 12.69 23.61
C ASP A 68 5.94 12.68 24.94
N GLY A 69 5.87 11.52 25.62
CA GLY A 69 4.98 11.23 26.76
C GLY A 69 5.16 12.10 28.02
N THR A 70 5.82 13.23 27.90
CA THR A 70 6.15 14.22 28.94
C THR A 70 5.63 15.62 28.64
N ASP A 71 5.16 15.91 27.42
CA ASP A 71 4.67 17.24 27.05
C ASP A 71 3.25 17.14 26.46
N ASP A 72 2.30 17.85 27.05
CA ASP A 72 0.87 17.81 26.69
C ASP A 72 0.57 18.48 25.34
N SER A 73 1.57 19.10 24.70
CA SER A 73 1.42 19.74 23.40
C SER A 73 1.95 18.84 22.26
N PRO A 74 1.06 18.27 21.41
CA PRO A 74 1.51 17.45 20.29
C PRO A 74 2.29 18.32 19.30
N HIS A 75 3.61 18.14 19.26
CA HIS A 75 4.46 18.82 18.29
C HIS A 75 4.21 18.25 16.89
N GLN A 76 3.69 19.09 16.00
CA GLN A 76 3.52 18.72 14.61
C GLN A 76 4.87 18.66 13.91
N ILE A 77 5.11 17.55 13.22
CA ILE A 77 6.30 17.33 12.42
C ILE A 77 5.87 16.87 11.04
N SER A 78 6.61 17.32 10.04
CA SER A 78 6.41 16.88 8.68
C SER A 78 7.59 16.07 8.19
N PHE A 79 7.31 15.08 7.35
CA PHE A 79 8.33 14.20 6.81
C PHE A 79 7.95 13.71 5.41
N HIS A 80 8.96 13.24 4.67
CA HIS A 80 8.84 12.82 3.27
C HIS A 80 9.16 11.33 3.08
N ARG A 81 9.39 10.59 4.16
CA ARG A 81 9.72 9.18 4.07
C ARG A 81 9.50 8.47 5.39
N TRP A 82 8.95 7.28 5.30
CA TRP A 82 9.01 6.27 6.35
C TRP A 82 10.30 5.45 6.15
N PRO A 83 11.28 5.50 7.07
CA PRO A 83 12.51 4.73 6.96
C PRO A 83 12.19 3.24 6.83
N CYS A 84 11.36 2.77 7.76
CA CYS A 84 10.75 1.47 7.81
C CYS A 84 9.23 1.69 7.67
N GLY A 85 8.49 0.77 7.05
CA GLY A 85 7.04 0.94 6.90
C GLY A 85 6.37 1.27 8.24
N PRO A 86 5.30 2.09 8.26
CA PRO A 86 4.58 2.33 9.50
C PRO A 86 3.84 1.07 9.95
N GLU A 87 3.72 0.91 11.26
CA GLU A 87 2.68 0.05 11.83
C GLU A 87 1.32 0.71 11.58
N VAL A 88 0.30 -0.12 11.30
CA VAL A 88 -1.00 0.36 10.84
C VAL A 88 -2.10 -0.25 11.70
N ALA A 89 -3.00 0.60 12.18
CA ALA A 89 -4.28 0.19 12.74
C ALA A 89 -5.43 0.81 11.96
N LEU A 90 -6.56 0.12 11.90
CA LEU A 90 -7.80 0.67 11.37
C LEU A 90 -8.49 1.50 12.48
N GLY A 91 -8.72 2.79 12.21
CA GLY A 91 -9.47 3.67 13.10
C GLY A 91 -10.97 3.66 12.78
N GLU A 92 -11.36 4.31 11.69
CA GLU A 92 -12.76 4.51 11.30
C GLU A 92 -13.03 3.97 9.89
N VAL A 93 -14.24 3.47 9.66
CA VAL A 93 -14.75 3.13 8.33
C VAL A 93 -16.12 3.77 8.15
N ARG A 94 -16.27 4.53 7.06
CA ARG A 94 -17.48 5.24 6.67
C ARG A 94 -17.74 5.12 5.16
N ASP A 95 -18.90 5.62 4.71
CA ASP A 95 -19.29 5.67 3.30
C ASP A 95 -19.20 4.31 2.57
N ILE A 96 -19.59 3.24 3.28
CA ILE A 96 -19.63 1.88 2.76
C ILE A 96 -20.73 1.81 1.70
N ARG A 97 -20.37 1.37 0.50
CA ARG A 97 -21.31 1.10 -0.60
C ARG A 97 -20.91 -0.18 -1.29
N ALA A 98 -21.85 -1.11 -1.41
CA ALA A 98 -21.62 -2.37 -2.08
C ALA A 98 -22.44 -2.47 -3.36
N HIS A 99 -21.82 -3.05 -4.38
CA HIS A 99 -22.43 -3.29 -5.67
C HIS A 99 -22.10 -4.71 -6.12
N GLU A 100 -23.07 -5.40 -6.67
CA GLU A 100 -22.88 -6.67 -7.35
C GLU A 100 -22.59 -6.40 -8.84
N ILE A 101 -21.46 -6.92 -9.32
CA ILE A 101 -21.02 -6.83 -10.72
C ILE A 101 -20.63 -8.25 -11.16
N ASN A 102 -21.34 -8.80 -12.13
CA ASN A 102 -21.13 -10.17 -12.65
C ASN A 102 -21.13 -11.24 -11.54
N GLY A 103 -22.06 -11.17 -10.59
CA GLY A 103 -22.15 -12.12 -9.47
C GLY A 103 -21.07 -11.96 -8.40
N HIS A 104 -20.25 -10.91 -8.46
CA HIS A 104 -19.27 -10.58 -7.44
C HIS A 104 -19.65 -9.30 -6.70
N THR A 105 -19.66 -9.37 -5.38
CA THR A 105 -19.87 -8.21 -4.51
C THR A 105 -18.58 -7.41 -4.36
N TRP A 106 -18.60 -6.19 -4.89
CA TRP A 106 -17.56 -5.20 -4.72
C TRP A 106 -18.01 -4.16 -3.71
N CYS A 107 -17.14 -3.84 -2.76
CA CYS A 107 -17.39 -2.83 -1.75
C CYS A 107 -16.42 -1.66 -1.91
N THR A 108 -16.94 -0.44 -1.81
CA THR A 108 -16.12 0.76 -1.66
C THR A 108 -16.38 1.36 -0.30
N ALA A 109 -15.33 1.84 0.37
CA ALA A 109 -15.43 2.48 1.67
C ALA A 109 -14.39 3.59 1.81
N THR A 110 -14.64 4.51 2.73
CA THR A 110 -13.65 5.48 3.20
C THR A 110 -13.09 4.95 4.51
N ALA A 111 -11.80 4.66 4.56
CA ALA A 111 -11.13 4.11 5.73
C ALA A 111 -10.10 5.12 6.27
N ARG A 112 -10.14 5.37 7.57
CA ARG A 112 -9.17 6.15 8.32
C ARG A 112 -8.20 5.21 9.02
N TRP A 113 -6.93 5.31 8.66
CA TRP A 113 -5.83 4.52 9.18
C TRP A 113 -5.04 5.32 10.21
N LEU A 114 -4.65 4.67 11.29
CA LEU A 114 -3.70 5.19 12.26
C LEU A 114 -2.34 4.59 11.98
N LEU A 115 -1.36 5.44 11.75
CA LEU A 115 -0.01 5.08 11.34
C LEU A 115 0.97 5.49 12.43
N THR A 116 1.83 4.57 12.84
CA THR A 116 2.89 4.84 13.81
C THR A 116 4.21 4.29 13.29
N SER A 117 5.25 5.12 13.29
CA SER A 117 6.59 4.64 12.95
C SER A 117 7.65 5.47 13.65
N HIS A 118 8.83 4.88 13.76
CA HIS A 118 9.99 5.64 14.12
C HIS A 118 10.56 6.40 12.93
N VAL A 119 10.88 7.65 13.19
CA VAL A 119 11.69 8.48 12.31
C VAL A 119 12.92 8.92 13.06
N ARG A 120 13.99 9.18 12.31
CA ARG A 120 15.16 9.86 12.85
C ARG A 120 15.20 11.28 12.27
N PRO A 121 14.50 12.26 12.88
CA PRO A 121 14.84 13.66 12.64
C PRO A 121 16.29 13.93 13.08
N PHE A 122 16.79 15.13 12.78
CA PHE A 122 18.15 15.54 13.12
C PHE A 122 18.50 15.41 14.63
N ASP A 123 17.50 15.24 15.50
CA ASP A 123 17.62 15.24 16.97
C ASP A 123 17.06 13.96 17.61
N GLY A 124 17.65 12.81 17.23
CA GLY A 124 17.36 11.52 17.86
C GLY A 124 16.20 10.73 17.25
N ASP A 125 15.96 9.55 17.82
CA ASP A 125 14.93 8.62 17.36
C ASP A 125 13.59 9.04 17.97
N LYS A 126 12.64 9.45 17.11
CA LYS A 126 11.32 9.91 17.53
C LYS A 126 10.22 9.03 16.93
N THR A 127 9.13 8.85 17.67
CA THR A 127 7.94 8.17 17.16
C THR A 127 6.98 9.20 16.60
N ILE A 128 6.70 9.08 15.29
CA ILE A 128 5.66 9.88 14.64
C ILE A 128 4.40 9.07 14.54
N ASN A 129 3.29 9.74 14.84
CA ASN A 129 1.94 9.24 14.68
C ASN A 129 1.19 10.11 13.67
N CYS A 130 0.41 9.52 12.78
CA CYS A 130 -0.51 10.26 11.93
C CYS A 130 -1.77 9.46 11.62
N ALA A 131 -2.83 10.17 11.27
CA ALA A 131 -4.02 9.60 10.69
C ALA A 131 -4.03 9.83 9.19
N TRP A 132 -4.44 8.83 8.43
CA TRP A 132 -4.43 8.86 6.98
C TRP A 132 -5.72 8.29 6.43
N GLU A 133 -6.46 9.09 5.66
CA GLU A 133 -7.74 8.67 5.09
C GLU A 133 -7.57 8.22 3.64
N THR A 134 -8.16 7.08 3.29
CA THR A 134 -8.15 6.55 1.93
C THR A 134 -9.52 6.07 1.48
N ARG A 135 -9.78 6.18 0.18
CA ARG A 135 -10.89 5.49 -0.47
C ARG A 135 -10.40 4.13 -0.92
N VAL A 136 -11.03 3.09 -0.43
CA VAL A 136 -10.69 1.70 -0.71
C VAL A 136 -11.76 1.00 -1.52
N MET A 137 -11.34 0.04 -2.32
CA MET A 137 -12.18 -0.93 -3.00
C MET A 137 -11.72 -2.33 -2.62
N LEU A 138 -12.66 -3.21 -2.25
CA LEU A 138 -12.37 -4.57 -1.83
C LEU A 138 -13.51 -5.53 -2.19
N ARG A 139 -13.26 -6.82 -2.06
CA ARG A 139 -14.26 -7.88 -2.20
C ARG A 139 -14.46 -8.57 -0.85
N PRO A 140 -15.55 -8.25 -0.12
CA PRO A 140 -15.79 -8.82 1.21
C PRO A 140 -15.90 -10.35 1.20
N THR A 141 -16.42 -10.93 0.11
CA THR A 141 -16.57 -12.38 -0.08
C THR A 141 -15.32 -13.09 -0.59
N ALA A 142 -14.25 -12.35 -0.87
CA ALA A 142 -12.96 -12.87 -1.37
C ALA A 142 -11.81 -12.03 -0.76
N PRO A 143 -11.63 -12.07 0.57
CA PRO A 143 -10.68 -11.22 1.29
C PRO A 143 -9.23 -11.45 0.87
N GLU A 144 -8.89 -12.63 0.34
CA GLU A 144 -7.59 -12.96 -0.24
C GLU A 144 -7.24 -12.09 -1.45
N GLY A 145 -8.26 -11.57 -2.17
CA GLY A 145 -8.07 -10.61 -3.25
C GLY A 145 -7.52 -9.25 -2.78
N GLY A 146 -7.51 -9.02 -1.46
CA GLY A 146 -6.92 -7.85 -0.82
C GLY A 146 -7.74 -6.58 -1.00
N VAL A 147 -7.11 -5.46 -0.68
CA VAL A 147 -7.67 -4.12 -0.80
C VAL A 147 -6.95 -3.34 -1.90
N THR A 148 -7.71 -2.58 -2.69
CA THR A 148 -7.17 -1.59 -3.62
C THR A 148 -7.41 -0.19 -3.09
N ILE A 149 -6.34 0.57 -2.85
CA ILE A 149 -6.43 1.99 -2.47
C ILE A 149 -6.61 2.81 -3.75
N THR A 150 -7.80 3.37 -3.94
CA THR A 150 -8.18 4.12 -5.15
C THR A 150 -7.87 5.61 -5.04
N ARG A 151 -7.96 6.18 -3.84
CA ARG A 151 -7.62 7.57 -3.53
C ARG A 151 -7.05 7.69 -2.12
N SER A 152 -6.22 8.69 -1.91
CA SER A 152 -5.64 9.05 -0.60
C SER A 152 -5.84 10.54 -0.34
N GLN A 153 -6.09 10.88 0.91
CA GLN A 153 -5.99 12.26 1.40
C GLN A 153 -4.59 12.51 1.98
N ARG A 154 -4.30 13.76 2.35
CA ARG A 154 -3.08 14.08 3.08
C ARG A 154 -3.16 13.51 4.49
N ALA A 155 -2.06 12.93 4.97
CA ALA A 155 -1.97 12.53 6.36
C ALA A 155 -2.02 13.76 7.28
N VAL A 156 -2.72 13.62 8.40
CA VAL A 156 -2.92 14.65 9.41
C VAL A 156 -2.48 14.12 10.78
N PRO A 157 -2.16 15.00 11.74
CA PRO A 157 -1.94 14.57 13.12
C PRO A 157 -3.13 13.78 13.68
N PRO A 158 -2.88 12.77 14.54
CA PRO A 158 -3.95 12.08 15.26
C PRO A 158 -4.67 13.07 16.20
N THR A 159 -5.95 12.83 16.42
CA THR A 159 -6.75 13.52 17.43
C THR A 159 -6.49 12.91 18.81
N PRO A 160 -6.85 13.60 19.92
CA PRO A 160 -6.73 13.01 21.27
C PRO A 160 -7.48 11.67 21.42
N ALA A 161 -8.61 11.50 20.71
CA ALA A 161 -9.38 10.26 20.71
C ALA A 161 -8.67 9.12 19.96
N ASP A 162 -7.75 9.41 19.04
CA ASP A 162 -6.99 8.39 18.30
C ASP A 162 -5.87 7.79 19.16
N VAL A 163 -5.36 8.52 20.16
CA VAL A 163 -4.16 8.14 20.94
C VAL A 163 -4.25 6.75 21.57
N PRO A 164 -5.36 6.34 22.22
CA PRO A 164 -5.49 5.00 22.79
C PRO A 164 -5.50 3.87 21.76
N HIS A 165 -5.71 4.20 20.48
CA HIS A 165 -5.87 3.25 19.37
C HIS A 165 -4.67 3.21 18.43
N LEU A 166 -3.62 3.98 18.72
CA LEU A 166 -2.40 3.97 17.92
C LEU A 166 -1.73 2.58 17.98
N PRO A 167 -1.26 2.06 16.83
CA PRO A 167 -0.57 0.78 16.82
C PRO A 167 0.74 0.88 17.61
N LYS A 168 1.05 -0.17 18.37
CA LYS A 168 2.32 -0.29 19.09
C LYS A 168 3.41 -0.67 18.10
N ILE A 169 4.58 -0.06 18.22
CA ILE A 169 5.76 -0.51 17.49
C ILE A 169 6.36 -1.68 18.27
N GLU A 170 6.21 -2.89 17.73
CA GLU A 170 6.73 -4.11 18.38
C GLU A 170 8.24 -4.29 18.17
N HIS A 171 8.76 -3.77 17.06
CA HIS A 171 10.15 -3.96 16.67
C HIS A 171 11.04 -2.86 17.25
N SER A 172 12.22 -3.24 17.74
CA SER A 172 13.16 -2.23 18.20
C SER A 172 13.61 -1.37 17.01
N HIS A 173 13.72 -0.06 17.23
CA HIS A 173 14.17 0.89 16.23
C HIS A 173 15.49 0.46 15.54
N LYS A 174 16.39 -0.21 16.29
CA LYS A 174 17.69 -0.68 15.80
C LYS A 174 17.57 -1.78 14.76
N GLU A 175 16.66 -2.74 14.95
CA GLU A 175 16.43 -3.84 14.00
C GLU A 175 15.83 -3.32 12.70
N LEU A 176 14.86 -2.41 12.82
CA LEU A 176 14.22 -1.76 11.68
C LEU A 176 15.21 -0.92 10.88
N LEU A 177 16.07 -0.14 11.53
CA LEU A 177 17.13 0.62 10.86
C LEU A 177 18.17 -0.29 10.20
N HIS A 178 18.55 -1.40 10.84
CA HIS A 178 19.47 -2.37 10.24
C HIS A 178 18.88 -2.95 8.96
N ALA A 179 17.62 -3.39 9.00
CA ALA A 179 16.91 -3.88 7.82
C ALA A 179 16.82 -2.81 6.72
N SER A 180 16.47 -1.57 7.04
CA SER A 180 16.40 -0.49 6.04
C SER A 180 17.76 -0.11 5.47
N ARG A 181 18.84 -0.20 6.27
CA ARG A 181 20.20 0.03 5.80
C ARG A 181 20.62 -1.06 4.82
N VAL A 182 20.37 -2.31 5.16
CA VAL A 182 20.64 -3.46 4.28
C VAL A 182 19.84 -3.35 2.99
N GLU A 183 18.54 -3.02 3.04
CA GLU A 183 17.73 -2.78 1.84
C GLU A 183 18.35 -1.72 0.92
N ARG A 184 18.85 -0.63 1.50
CA ARG A 184 19.49 0.45 0.74
C ARG A 184 20.82 0.02 0.14
N GLU A 185 21.65 -0.69 0.90
CA GLU A 185 22.93 -1.21 0.44
C GLU A 185 22.72 -2.22 -0.70
N VAL A 186 21.73 -3.11 -0.57
CA VAL A 186 21.34 -4.05 -1.63
C VAL A 186 20.83 -3.32 -2.88
N ALA A 187 19.95 -2.33 -2.73
CA ALA A 187 19.45 -1.56 -3.86
C ALA A 187 20.58 -0.81 -4.61
N VAL A 188 21.53 -0.24 -3.86
CA VAL A 188 22.71 0.44 -4.43
C VAL A 188 23.63 -0.56 -5.13
N ALA A 189 23.93 -1.70 -4.50
CA ALA A 189 24.78 -2.74 -5.08
C ALA A 189 24.15 -3.32 -6.35
N PHE A 190 22.83 -3.54 -6.33
CA PHE A 190 22.09 -4.04 -7.48
C PHE A 190 22.05 -3.01 -8.63
N GLY A 191 21.82 -1.73 -8.33
CA GLY A 191 21.90 -0.67 -9.34
C GLY A 191 23.30 -0.52 -9.96
N ARG A 192 24.35 -0.67 -9.14
CA ARG A 192 25.74 -0.73 -9.64
C ARG A 192 25.93 -1.93 -10.57
N ALA A 193 25.50 -3.12 -10.18
CA ALA A 193 25.63 -4.33 -10.99
C ALA A 193 24.88 -4.23 -12.34
N ILE A 194 23.69 -3.60 -12.38
CA ILE A 194 22.98 -3.33 -13.63
C ILE A 194 23.78 -2.36 -14.50
N SER A 195 24.28 -1.27 -13.92
CA SER A 195 25.06 -0.27 -14.66
C SER A 195 26.37 -0.85 -15.23
N GLU A 196 27.03 -1.76 -14.50
CA GLU A 196 28.23 -2.46 -14.97
C GLU A 196 27.93 -3.46 -16.08
N ARG A 197 26.79 -4.16 -16.00
CA ARG A 197 26.40 -5.18 -16.98
C ARG A 197 25.79 -4.61 -18.26
N PHE A 198 25.22 -3.41 -18.19
CA PHE A 198 24.59 -2.72 -19.33
C PHE A 198 25.17 -1.30 -19.49
N PRO A 199 26.44 -1.17 -19.92
CA PRO A 199 27.05 0.13 -20.16
C PRO A 199 26.31 0.84 -21.30
N GLY A 200 25.64 1.96 -20.98
CA GLY A 200 24.80 2.72 -21.91
C GLY A 200 23.33 2.82 -21.50
N LEU A 201 22.90 2.07 -20.48
CA LEU A 201 21.62 2.34 -19.82
C LEU A 201 21.73 3.64 -19.02
N ASP A 202 20.83 4.59 -19.26
CA ASP A 202 20.78 5.79 -18.44
C ASP A 202 20.24 5.49 -17.03
N ALA A 203 20.43 6.44 -16.12
CA ALA A 203 20.02 6.29 -14.71
C ALA A 203 18.50 6.10 -14.56
N ALA A 204 17.70 6.69 -15.44
CA ALA A 204 16.24 6.60 -15.40
C ALA A 204 15.75 5.20 -15.81
N ALA A 205 16.34 4.63 -16.86
CA ALA A 205 16.08 3.26 -17.29
C ALA A 205 16.51 2.24 -16.23
N THR A 206 17.64 2.50 -15.56
CA THR A 206 18.13 1.64 -14.47
C THR A 206 17.18 1.68 -13.28
N GLU A 207 16.73 2.87 -12.87
CA GLU A 207 15.77 3.04 -11.78
C GLU A 207 14.41 2.39 -12.11
N GLU A 208 13.98 2.47 -13.36
CA GLU A 208 12.77 1.80 -13.84
C GLU A 208 12.88 0.27 -13.79
N ILE A 209 14.01 -0.31 -14.18
CA ILE A 209 14.26 -1.75 -14.07
C ILE A 209 14.26 -2.19 -12.61
N ILE A 210 14.96 -1.48 -11.72
CA ILE A 210 14.99 -1.78 -10.28
C ILE A 210 13.58 -1.73 -9.71
N ARG A 211 12.81 -0.69 -10.05
CA ARG A 211 11.41 -0.53 -9.63
C ARG A 211 10.54 -1.69 -10.11
N ASN A 212 10.67 -2.09 -11.37
CA ASN A 212 9.89 -3.19 -11.95
C ASN A 212 10.23 -4.55 -11.33
N ILE A 213 11.51 -4.82 -11.06
CA ILE A 213 11.96 -6.06 -10.40
C ILE A 213 11.49 -6.09 -8.95
N THR A 214 11.62 -4.98 -8.23
CA THR A 214 11.15 -4.85 -6.84
C THR A 214 9.63 -5.08 -6.76
N ASN A 215 8.86 -4.53 -7.70
CA ASN A 215 7.41 -4.74 -7.76
C ASN A 215 7.04 -6.19 -8.12
N ARG A 216 7.78 -6.86 -9.02
CA ARG A 216 7.54 -8.29 -9.34
C ARG A 216 7.86 -9.23 -8.18
N GLN A 217 8.96 -9.00 -7.47
CA GLN A 217 9.32 -9.80 -6.28
C GLN A 217 8.24 -9.68 -5.18
N ARG A 218 7.63 -8.51 -5.02
CA ARG A 218 6.49 -8.30 -4.09
C ARG A 218 5.22 -9.06 -4.48
N HIS A 219 5.01 -9.33 -5.77
CA HIS A 219 3.88 -10.15 -6.25
C HIS A 219 4.13 -11.66 -6.22
N HIS A 220 5.38 -12.12 -6.05
CA HIS A 220 5.71 -13.55 -5.91
C HIS A 220 6.10 -13.95 -4.48
N GLY A 221 6.40 -13.00 -3.60
CA GLY A 221 6.75 -13.25 -2.20
C GLY A 221 5.58 -13.75 -1.32
N SER A 222 4.36 -13.88 -1.87
CA SER A 222 3.21 -14.46 -1.16
C SER A 222 3.20 -15.99 -1.20
N ASP A 223 3.87 -16.64 -2.16
CA ASP A 223 3.84 -18.10 -2.33
C ASP A 223 5.15 -18.83 -1.97
N LEU A 224 6.27 -18.12 -1.78
CA LEU A 224 7.60 -18.76 -1.70
C LEU A 224 8.17 -18.97 -0.28
N ARG A 225 7.35 -18.95 0.79
CA ARG A 225 7.85 -19.37 2.11
C ARG A 225 8.00 -20.89 2.31
N ASN A 226 7.74 -21.72 1.30
CA ASN A 226 7.81 -23.18 1.43
C ASN A 226 8.80 -23.94 0.54
N GLU A 227 9.64 -23.28 -0.26
CA GLU A 227 10.67 -24.00 -1.05
C GLU A 227 12.09 -23.66 -0.59
N ARG A 228 12.64 -24.56 0.23
CA ARG A 228 14.09 -24.73 0.42
C ARG A 228 14.73 -24.98 -0.94
N PHE A 229 15.47 -24.01 -1.46
CA PHE A 229 16.44 -24.26 -2.52
C PHE A 229 17.60 -25.10 -1.95
N LEU A 230 17.63 -26.38 -2.27
CA LEU A 230 18.81 -27.23 -2.21
C LEU A 230 19.68 -26.91 -3.44
N LEU A 231 20.80 -26.22 -3.21
CA LEU A 231 21.89 -26.17 -4.18
C LEU A 231 22.77 -27.40 -3.96
N SER A 232 22.53 -28.47 -4.72
CA SER A 232 23.52 -29.54 -4.90
C SER A 232 24.55 -29.07 -5.92
N GLY A 233 25.81 -28.97 -5.48
CA GLY A 233 26.96 -28.78 -6.36
C GLY A 233 27.19 -30.01 -7.23
N GLY A 234 27.38 -29.78 -8.53
CA GLY A 234 27.83 -30.80 -9.46
C GLY A 234 29.35 -30.95 -9.38
N ASP A 235 29.80 -32.14 -9.01
CA ASP A 235 31.15 -32.64 -9.27
C ASP A 235 31.35 -32.77 -10.78
N THR A 236 32.43 -32.19 -11.28
CA THR A 236 32.98 -32.49 -12.60
C THR A 236 34.13 -33.47 -12.42
N ASP A 237 33.95 -34.70 -12.86
CA ASP A 237 35.05 -35.66 -13.08
C ASP A 237 35.64 -35.48 -14.50
N PRO A 238 36.97 -35.64 -14.67
CA PRO A 238 37.63 -35.53 -15.96
C PRO A 238 37.78 -36.89 -16.67
N VAL A 239 37.68 -36.88 -18.01
CA VAL A 239 38.27 -37.89 -18.90
C VAL A 239 39.12 -37.15 -19.94
#